data_AF-A0A7W1QLT0-F1
#
_entry.id   AF-A0A7W1QLT0-F1
#
_cell.length_a   1.000
_cell.length_b   1.000
_cell.length_c   1.000
_cell.angle_alpha   90.00
_cell.angle_beta   90.00
_cell.angle_gamma   90.00
#
_symmetry.space_group_name_H-M   'P 1'
#
loop_
_entity.id
_entity.type
_entity.pdbx_description
1 polymer ?
#
loop_
_entity_poly.entity_id
_entity_poly.type
_entity_poly.pdbx_seq_one_letter_code
_entity_poly.pdbx_strand_id
1 'polypeptide(L)'
;GPGHRVFSNCDEVALSLDGRQLERRKPDRDSMSTRLAHPPFTFRSGGFRPGTLEAVGYLAGRQAARHVVRTPEAIDELTLDFDLSARPWDRARKDHIFCYASLRDAHGTVVPDAWENVAFGVTGDAMLVGANPFTTDGGIASILVQTEAGATPFAVHAVAAISTPGPARILHTSLALGGQDLRHELRRTATSAELMVKGRPVASLDLDAPKFRIPANAPPATREPFHR
;
A
#
# COMPACT_ATOMS: atom_id res chain seq x y z
N GLY A 1 -9.44 -27.38 -3.61
CA GLY A 1 -8.68 -26.49 -2.71
C GLY A 1 -8.41 -25.18 -3.42
N PRO A 2 -8.20 -24.07 -2.70
CA PRO A 2 -7.86 -22.79 -3.31
C PRO A 2 -6.62 -22.95 -4.20
N GLY A 3 -6.69 -22.39 -5.41
CA GLY A 3 -5.58 -22.39 -6.36
C GLY A 3 -4.85 -21.05 -6.31
N HIS A 4 -3.53 -21.07 -6.47
CA HIS A 4 -2.74 -19.85 -6.68
C HIS A 4 -2.61 -19.63 -8.17
N ARG A 5 -2.89 -18.40 -8.62
CA ARG A 5 -2.74 -18.01 -10.03
C ARG A 5 -1.56 -17.07 -10.17
N VAL A 6 -0.63 -17.43 -11.05
CA VAL A 6 0.52 -16.59 -11.42
C VAL A 6 0.30 -16.08 -12.84
N PHE A 7 0.45 -14.78 -13.05
CA PHE A 7 0.41 -14.16 -14.37
C PHE A 7 1.85 -13.87 -14.81
N SER A 8 2.25 -14.41 -15.94
CA SER A 8 3.59 -14.26 -16.48
C SER A 8 3.60 -14.49 -17.98
N ASN A 9 4.53 -13.85 -18.68
CA ASN A 9 4.84 -14.10 -20.08
C ASN A 9 5.99 -15.12 -20.27
N CYS A 10 6.45 -15.76 -19.20
CA CYS A 10 7.48 -16.80 -19.24
C CYS A 10 6.95 -18.11 -19.87
N ASP A 11 7.87 -18.97 -20.32
CA ASP A 11 7.54 -20.29 -20.87
C ASP A 11 7.10 -21.27 -19.77
N GLU A 12 7.71 -21.15 -18.59
CA GLU A 12 7.46 -21.98 -17.42
C GLU A 12 7.55 -21.16 -16.14
N VAL A 13 6.83 -21.58 -15.11
CA VAL A 13 6.93 -21.03 -13.75
C VAL A 13 7.13 -22.18 -12.77
N ALA A 14 8.11 -22.02 -11.87
CA ALA A 14 8.25 -22.84 -10.67
C ALA A 14 7.67 -22.08 -9.47
N LEU A 15 6.78 -22.73 -8.72
CA LEU A 15 6.23 -22.19 -7.48
C LEU A 15 6.77 -22.99 -6.28
N SER A 16 7.25 -22.28 -5.27
CA SER A 16 7.78 -22.83 -4.02
C SER A 16 7.04 -22.26 -2.81
N LEU A 17 6.90 -23.05 -1.76
CA LEU A 17 6.47 -22.61 -0.43
C LEU A 17 7.60 -22.87 0.56
N ASP A 18 8.08 -21.82 1.24
CA ASP A 18 9.20 -21.86 2.18
C ASP A 18 10.44 -22.57 1.60
N GLY A 19 10.77 -22.24 0.35
CA GLY A 19 11.89 -22.82 -0.38
C GLY A 19 11.66 -24.22 -0.95
N ARG A 20 10.57 -24.90 -0.58
CA ARG A 20 10.22 -26.21 -1.15
C ARG A 20 9.38 -26.04 -2.42
N GLN A 21 9.93 -26.45 -3.57
CA GLN A 21 9.21 -26.43 -4.83
C GLN A 21 7.94 -27.30 -4.74
N LEU A 22 6.79 -26.68 -5.00
CA LEU A 22 5.51 -27.36 -5.11
C LEU A 22 5.37 -27.98 -6.51
N GLU A 23 5.62 -27.19 -7.55
CA GLU A 23 5.48 -27.61 -8.94
C GLU A 23 6.27 -26.65 -9.85
N ARG A 24 6.74 -27.15 -11.00
CA ARG A 24 7.17 -26.33 -12.14
C ARG A 24 6.33 -26.73 -13.34
N ARG A 25 5.72 -25.75 -14.03
CA ARG A 25 4.77 -26.03 -15.10
C ARG A 25 4.76 -24.96 -16.19
N LYS A 26 4.19 -25.34 -17.33
CA LYS A 26 3.83 -24.47 -18.46
C LYS A 26 2.49 -23.75 -18.20
N PRO A 27 2.15 -22.69 -18.98
CA PRO A 27 0.88 -22.01 -18.89
C PRO A 27 -0.32 -22.96 -19.00
N ASP A 28 -1.43 -22.56 -18.42
CA ASP A 28 -2.70 -23.29 -18.49
C ASP A 28 -3.13 -23.47 -19.96
N ARG A 29 -3.69 -24.65 -20.26
CA ARG A 29 -4.26 -25.01 -21.56
C ARG A 29 -5.67 -25.55 -21.36
N ASP A 30 -6.62 -24.64 -21.23
CA ASP A 30 -8.04 -24.90 -21.08
C ASP A 30 -8.87 -24.06 -22.09
N SER A 31 -10.17 -24.33 -22.18
CA SER A 31 -11.07 -23.65 -23.11
C SER A 31 -11.07 -22.12 -22.96
N MET A 32 -10.79 -21.62 -21.75
CA MET A 32 -10.76 -20.20 -21.42
C MET A 32 -9.40 -19.53 -21.70
N SER A 33 -8.35 -20.31 -21.92
CA SER A 33 -6.98 -19.83 -22.17
C SER A 33 -6.51 -20.02 -23.61
N THR A 34 -7.24 -20.77 -24.44
CA THR A 34 -6.85 -21.06 -25.84
C THR A 34 -6.58 -19.84 -26.73
N ARG A 35 -7.11 -18.66 -26.39
CA ARG A 35 -6.93 -17.41 -27.16
C ARG A 35 -6.04 -16.37 -26.46
N LEU A 36 -5.45 -16.70 -25.31
CA LEU A 36 -4.57 -15.79 -24.60
C LEU A 36 -3.13 -15.91 -25.13
N ALA A 37 -2.48 -14.79 -25.41
CA ALA A 37 -1.06 -14.76 -25.79
C ALA A 37 -0.16 -15.28 -24.66
N HIS A 38 -0.54 -14.99 -23.41
CA HIS A 38 0.14 -15.45 -22.20
C HIS A 38 -0.88 -15.96 -21.19
N PRO A 39 -1.32 -17.23 -21.30
CA PRO A 39 -2.22 -17.83 -20.32
C PRO A 39 -1.61 -17.81 -18.91
N PRO A 40 -2.43 -17.74 -17.85
CA PRO A 40 -1.92 -17.82 -16.49
C PRO A 40 -1.42 -19.22 -16.16
N PHE A 41 -0.78 -19.35 -14.99
CA PHE A 41 -0.36 -20.61 -14.41
C PHE A 41 -1.17 -20.87 -13.14
N THR A 42 -1.96 -21.94 -13.10
CA THR A 42 -2.76 -22.29 -11.91
C THR A 42 -2.13 -23.44 -11.13
N PHE A 43 -1.70 -23.16 -9.90
CA PHE A 43 -1.08 -24.12 -8.98
C PHE A 43 -2.08 -24.59 -7.92
N ARG A 44 -2.01 -25.88 -7.57
CA ARG A 44 -2.80 -26.45 -6.47
C ARG A 44 -1.89 -26.71 -5.27
N SER A 45 -1.98 -25.87 -4.24
CA SER A 45 -1.16 -25.96 -3.02
C SER A 45 -1.72 -26.92 -1.96
N GLY A 46 -2.92 -27.45 -2.15
CA GLY A 46 -3.57 -28.36 -1.21
C GLY A 46 -4.20 -27.69 0.01
N GLY A 47 -4.22 -26.35 0.06
CA GLY A 47 -4.80 -25.56 1.16
C GLY A 47 -3.92 -24.39 1.56
N PHE A 48 -4.46 -23.49 2.38
CA PHE A 48 -3.68 -22.38 2.92
C PHE A 48 -2.71 -22.88 4.00
N ARG A 49 -1.47 -22.41 3.93
CA ARG A 49 -0.46 -22.53 4.98
C ARG A 49 0.29 -21.20 5.05
N PRO A 50 0.45 -20.60 6.25
CA PRO A 50 1.26 -19.41 6.39
C PRO A 50 2.69 -19.70 5.96
N GLY A 51 3.34 -18.73 5.32
CA GLY A 51 4.71 -18.86 4.84
C GLY A 51 5.01 -17.90 3.70
N THR A 52 6.08 -18.21 2.97
CA THR A 52 6.57 -17.44 1.81
C THR A 52 6.34 -18.23 0.53
N LEU A 53 5.50 -17.69 -0.36
CA LEU A 53 5.36 -18.21 -1.73
C LEU A 53 6.32 -17.47 -2.66
N GLU A 54 7.07 -18.24 -3.44
CA GLU A 54 8.01 -17.74 -4.41
C GLU A 54 7.70 -18.32 -5.79
N ALA A 55 7.50 -17.45 -6.77
CA ALA A 55 7.34 -17.80 -8.17
C ALA A 55 8.58 -17.39 -8.96
N VAL A 56 9.21 -18.35 -9.64
CA VAL A 56 10.36 -18.13 -10.53
C VAL A 56 9.94 -18.44 -11.96
N GLY A 57 10.01 -17.44 -12.84
CA GLY A 57 9.69 -17.55 -14.25
C GLY A 57 10.91 -17.86 -15.11
N TYR A 58 10.75 -18.73 -16.10
CA TYR A 58 11.82 -19.19 -16.99
C TYR A 58 11.49 -18.90 -18.46
N LEU A 59 12.49 -18.42 -19.21
CA LEU A 59 12.48 -18.29 -20.66
C LEU A 59 13.59 -19.15 -21.25
N ALA A 60 13.27 -20.04 -22.18
CA ALA A 60 14.20 -21.02 -22.76
C ALA A 60 15.04 -21.75 -21.69
N GLY A 61 14.39 -22.12 -20.57
CA GLY A 61 15.01 -22.83 -19.46
C GLY A 61 15.87 -21.97 -18.51
N ARG A 62 16.07 -20.68 -18.79
CA ARG A 62 16.84 -19.75 -17.94
C ARG A 62 15.91 -18.90 -17.06
N GLN A 63 16.30 -18.67 -15.81
CA GLN A 63 15.55 -17.79 -14.91
C GLN A 63 15.51 -16.37 -15.48
N ALA A 64 14.31 -15.83 -15.63
CA ALA A 64 14.04 -14.51 -16.22
C ALA A 64 13.35 -13.55 -15.24
N ALA A 65 12.54 -14.08 -14.31
CA ALA A 65 11.81 -13.28 -13.34
C ALA A 65 11.65 -14.02 -12.01
N ARG A 66 11.45 -13.26 -10.94
CA ARG A 66 11.20 -13.75 -9.59
C ARG A 66 10.18 -12.86 -8.89
N HIS A 67 9.19 -13.45 -8.23
CA HIS A 67 8.22 -12.74 -7.42
C HIS A 67 7.97 -13.48 -6.11
N VAL A 68 7.85 -12.75 -5.01
CA VAL A 68 7.69 -13.30 -3.66
C VAL A 68 6.50 -12.64 -2.98
N VAL A 69 5.64 -13.45 -2.39
CA VAL A 69 4.56 -12.99 -1.51
C VAL A 69 4.67 -13.72 -0.17
N ARG A 70 4.42 -12.99 0.92
CA ARG A 70 4.51 -13.50 2.28
C ARG A 70 3.14 -13.44 2.93
N THR A 71 2.86 -14.40 3.80
CA THR A 71 1.71 -14.27 4.69
C THR A 71 2.01 -13.11 5.65
N PRO A 72 1.14 -12.09 5.72
CA PRO A 72 1.36 -10.91 6.54
C PRO A 72 1.32 -11.26 8.02
N GLU A 73 2.18 -10.61 8.80
CA GLU A 73 2.17 -10.67 10.26
C GLU A 73 1.47 -9.44 10.87
N ALA A 74 1.64 -9.22 12.17
CA ALA A 74 1.08 -8.05 12.85
C ALA A 74 1.68 -6.75 12.31
N ILE A 75 0.85 -5.71 12.23
CA ILE A 75 1.28 -4.37 11.82
C ILE A 75 2.38 -3.88 12.76
N ASP A 76 3.48 -3.42 12.17
CA ASP A 76 4.62 -2.88 12.89
C ASP A 76 5.02 -1.48 12.39
N GLU A 77 4.80 -1.19 11.11
CA GLU A 77 5.28 0.03 10.46
C GLU A 77 4.19 0.72 9.61
N LEU A 78 4.24 2.05 9.59
CA LEU A 78 3.56 2.89 8.62
C LEU A 78 4.60 3.45 7.65
N THR A 79 4.42 3.25 6.36
CA THR A 79 5.33 3.73 5.31
C THR A 79 4.60 4.64 4.34
N LEU A 80 5.32 5.59 3.73
CA LEU A 80 4.82 6.43 2.65
C LEU A 80 5.55 6.10 1.34
N ASP A 81 4.85 6.23 0.23
CA ASP A 81 5.41 6.13 -1.12
C ASP A 81 4.74 7.15 -2.05
N PHE A 82 5.50 7.72 -2.98
CA PHE A 82 4.97 8.59 -4.03
C PHE A 82 4.89 7.83 -5.34
N ASP A 83 3.70 7.70 -5.92
CA ASP A 83 3.57 7.18 -7.28
C ASP A 83 3.91 8.28 -8.28
N LEU A 84 5.17 8.25 -8.69
CA LEU A 84 5.72 9.11 -9.73
C LEU A 84 5.55 8.50 -11.13
N SER A 85 5.03 7.27 -11.25
CA SER A 85 4.81 6.59 -12.52
C SER A 85 6.04 6.64 -13.46
N ALA A 86 7.22 6.45 -12.87
CA ALA A 86 8.54 6.55 -13.50
C ALA A 86 8.86 7.91 -14.15
N ARG A 87 8.23 8.99 -13.72
CA ARG A 87 8.47 10.36 -14.16
C ARG A 87 8.70 11.28 -12.95
N PRO A 88 9.73 12.15 -12.97
CA PRO A 88 9.82 13.18 -11.94
C PRO A 88 8.54 14.04 -11.94
N TRP A 89 8.14 14.52 -10.76
CA TRP A 89 7.07 15.51 -10.67
C TRP A 89 7.35 16.75 -11.52
N ASP A 90 6.29 17.31 -12.11
CA ASP A 90 6.40 18.48 -12.97
C ASP A 90 6.62 19.75 -12.14
N ARG A 91 7.80 20.36 -12.27
CA ARG A 91 8.13 21.64 -11.62
C ARG A 91 7.75 22.86 -12.45
N ALA A 92 7.43 22.70 -13.72
CA ALA A 92 7.07 23.79 -14.62
C ALA A 92 5.55 24.03 -14.65
N ARG A 93 4.74 23.06 -14.21
CA ARG A 93 3.28 23.11 -14.23
C ARG A 93 2.70 22.60 -12.92
N LYS A 94 1.40 22.81 -12.76
CA LYS A 94 0.62 22.17 -11.70
C LYS A 94 0.64 20.65 -11.89
N ASP A 95 0.88 19.90 -10.81
CA ASP A 95 0.91 18.45 -10.81
C ASP A 95 0.10 17.84 -9.67
N HIS A 96 -0.38 16.60 -9.84
CA HIS A 96 -1.04 15.81 -8.80
C HIS A 96 -0.37 14.44 -8.69
N ILE A 97 0.14 14.14 -7.50
CA ILE A 97 0.91 12.93 -7.22
C ILE A 97 0.14 12.11 -6.20
N PHE A 98 -0.03 10.81 -6.44
CA PHE A 98 -0.56 9.92 -5.41
C PHE A 98 0.50 9.69 -4.32
N CYS A 99 0.09 9.82 -3.08
CA CYS A 99 0.87 9.39 -1.93
C CYS A 99 0.13 8.24 -1.23
N TYR A 100 0.81 7.11 -1.09
CA TYR A 100 0.29 5.90 -0.48
C TYR A 100 0.87 5.72 0.91
N ALA A 101 0.00 5.66 1.93
CA ALA A 101 0.35 5.23 3.27
C ALA A 101 0.03 3.75 3.44
N SER A 102 1.05 2.91 3.61
CA SER A 102 0.89 1.45 3.76
C SER A 102 1.20 0.99 5.18
N LEU A 103 0.31 0.19 5.76
CA LEU A 103 0.53 -0.52 7.03
C LEU A 103 1.21 -1.85 6.75
N ARG A 104 2.41 -2.02 7.30
CA ARG A 104 3.29 -3.16 7.03
C ARG A 104 3.65 -3.90 8.30
N ASP A 105 3.91 -5.18 8.15
CA ASP A 105 4.57 -5.97 9.20
C ASP A 105 6.08 -5.68 9.29
N ALA A 106 6.75 -6.28 10.27
CA ALA A 106 8.19 -6.12 10.49
C ALA A 106 9.07 -6.65 9.33
N HIS A 107 8.49 -7.38 8.37
CA HIS A 107 9.16 -7.87 7.17
C HIS A 107 8.88 -7.00 5.93
N GLY A 108 8.14 -5.90 6.10
CA GLY A 108 7.76 -5.00 5.02
C GLY A 108 6.59 -5.49 4.18
N THR A 109 5.90 -6.57 4.58
CA THR A 109 4.70 -7.06 3.90
C THR A 109 3.53 -6.16 4.25
N VAL A 110 2.79 -5.68 3.25
CA VAL A 110 1.53 -4.95 3.51
C VAL A 110 0.55 -5.90 4.21
N VAL A 111 -0.09 -5.44 5.28
CA VAL A 111 -1.11 -6.20 6.00
C VAL A 111 -2.47 -5.90 5.36
N PRO A 112 -2.99 -6.78 4.48
CA PRO A 112 -4.13 -6.48 3.62
C PRO A 112 -5.45 -6.37 4.41
N ASP A 113 -5.55 -7.01 5.56
CA ASP A 113 -6.73 -6.95 6.44
C ASP A 113 -6.73 -5.71 7.36
N ALA A 114 -5.70 -4.86 7.28
CA ALA A 114 -5.62 -3.66 8.10
C ALA A 114 -6.68 -2.63 7.68
N TRP A 115 -7.42 -2.12 8.67
CA TRP A 115 -8.53 -1.19 8.51
C TRP A 115 -8.41 -0.06 9.52
N GLU A 116 -7.38 0.77 9.43
CA GLU A 116 -7.07 1.84 10.38
C GLU A 116 -7.18 3.23 9.74
N ASN A 117 -7.50 4.24 10.54
CA ASN A 117 -7.49 5.63 10.07
C ASN A 117 -6.05 6.13 9.97
N VAL A 118 -5.73 6.76 8.84
CA VAL A 118 -4.47 7.47 8.59
C VAL A 118 -4.78 8.95 8.40
N ALA A 119 -4.19 9.79 9.24
CA ALA A 119 -4.20 11.24 9.03
C ALA A 119 -2.91 11.67 8.34
N PHE A 120 -3.06 12.45 7.29
CA PHE A 120 -1.96 13.00 6.50
C PHE A 120 -1.70 14.46 6.83
N GLY A 121 -0.46 14.88 6.64
CA GLY A 121 0.00 16.26 6.76
C GLY A 121 0.98 16.59 5.66
N VAL A 122 1.18 17.89 5.39
CA VAL A 122 2.17 18.34 4.40
C VAL A 122 2.93 19.55 4.92
N THR A 123 4.21 19.61 4.61
CA THR A 123 5.08 20.77 4.83
C THR A 123 5.81 21.12 3.55
N GLY A 124 6.01 22.41 3.28
CA GLY A 124 6.58 22.89 2.01
C GLY A 124 5.48 23.29 1.02
N ASP A 125 5.86 23.44 -0.26
CA ASP A 125 4.99 24.02 -1.29
C ASP A 125 4.08 22.97 -1.96
N ALA A 126 3.22 22.36 -1.16
CA ALA A 126 2.23 21.41 -1.64
C ALA A 126 0.95 21.44 -0.80
N MET A 127 -0.14 20.96 -1.38
CA MET A 127 -1.45 20.87 -0.74
C MET A 127 -1.98 19.44 -0.84
N LEU A 128 -2.60 18.95 0.22
CA LEU A 128 -3.29 17.67 0.21
C LEU A 128 -4.71 17.83 -0.35
N VAL A 129 -5.11 16.91 -1.23
CA VAL A 129 -6.43 16.85 -1.85
C VAL A 129 -7.04 15.48 -1.57
N GLY A 130 -8.23 15.47 -0.95
CA GLY A 130 -8.95 14.26 -0.59
C GLY A 130 -9.50 14.31 0.83
N ALA A 131 -10.24 13.27 1.21
CA ALA A 131 -10.67 13.09 2.59
C ALA A 131 -9.45 12.81 3.48
N ASN A 132 -9.39 13.46 4.64
CA ASN A 132 -8.29 13.34 5.58
C ASN A 132 -8.83 13.58 7.01
N PRO A 133 -8.74 12.62 7.94
CA PRO A 133 -8.14 11.29 7.79
C PRO A 133 -8.89 10.39 6.80
N PHE A 134 -8.23 9.32 6.36
CA PHE A 134 -8.79 8.30 5.48
C PHE A 134 -8.47 6.90 6.00
N THR A 135 -9.42 5.97 5.87
CA THR A 135 -9.26 4.60 6.35
C THR A 135 -8.55 3.74 5.31
N THR A 136 -7.64 2.87 5.77
CA THR A 136 -6.97 1.92 4.89
C THR A 136 -7.94 0.90 4.30
N ASP A 137 -7.76 0.58 3.02
CA ASP A 137 -8.36 -0.58 2.34
C ASP A 137 -7.23 -1.40 1.72
N GLY A 138 -7.26 -2.72 1.90
CA GLY A 138 -6.11 -3.57 1.54
C GLY A 138 -4.81 -3.19 2.27
N GLY A 139 -4.91 -2.57 3.45
CA GLY A 139 -3.77 -2.05 4.22
C GLY A 139 -3.17 -0.74 3.72
N ILE A 140 -3.81 -0.05 2.77
CA ILE A 140 -3.30 1.18 2.16
C ILE A 140 -4.34 2.30 2.26
N ALA A 141 -3.92 3.48 2.71
CA ALA A 141 -4.67 4.73 2.59
C ALA A 141 -3.99 5.63 1.55
N SER A 142 -4.78 6.34 0.74
CA SER A 142 -4.25 7.15 -0.37
C SER A 142 -4.69 8.60 -0.24
N ILE A 143 -3.81 9.52 -0.61
CA ILE A 143 -4.13 10.95 -0.74
C ILE A 143 -3.46 11.54 -1.97
N LEU A 144 -4.05 12.58 -2.57
CA LEU A 144 -3.40 13.33 -3.63
C LEU A 144 -2.59 14.49 -3.05
N VAL A 145 -1.39 14.67 -3.56
CA VAL A 145 -0.55 15.83 -3.30
C VAL A 145 -0.56 16.72 -4.55
N GLN A 146 -1.15 17.90 -4.42
CA GLN A 146 -1.15 18.92 -5.45
C GLN A 146 0.04 19.84 -5.27
N THR A 147 0.71 20.16 -6.37
CA THR A 147 1.84 21.12 -6.40
C THR A 147 1.58 22.14 -7.50
N GLU A 148 2.08 23.35 -7.31
CA GLU A 148 1.97 24.42 -8.32
C GLU A 148 3.27 24.56 -9.12
N ALA A 149 3.21 25.27 -10.24
CA ALA A 149 4.42 25.57 -11.02
C ALA A 149 5.45 26.32 -10.14
N GLY A 150 6.70 25.85 -10.16
CA GLY A 150 7.79 26.39 -9.36
C GLY A 150 7.83 25.91 -7.90
N ALA A 151 7.01 24.92 -7.51
CA ALA A 151 7.00 24.37 -6.16
C ALA A 151 8.41 23.96 -5.69
N THR A 152 8.77 24.40 -4.48
CA THR A 152 9.97 23.94 -3.78
C THR A 152 9.72 22.56 -3.15
N PRO A 153 10.77 21.84 -2.72
CA PRO A 153 10.62 20.54 -2.07
C PRO A 153 9.62 20.55 -0.92
N PHE A 154 8.82 19.49 -0.82
CA PHE A 154 7.84 19.30 0.24
C PHE A 154 8.06 17.95 0.92
N ALA A 155 7.39 17.74 2.05
CA ALA A 155 7.31 16.45 2.71
C ALA A 155 5.87 16.15 3.14
N VAL A 156 5.46 14.90 2.96
CA VAL A 156 4.20 14.37 3.49
C VAL A 156 4.48 13.67 4.80
N HIS A 157 3.59 13.84 5.76
CA HIS A 157 3.61 13.23 7.07
C HIS A 157 2.37 12.36 7.21
N ALA A 158 2.47 11.24 7.91
CA ALA A 158 1.32 10.40 8.18
C ALA A 158 1.37 9.84 9.60
N VAL A 159 0.20 9.78 10.23
CA VAL A 159 0.01 9.17 11.56
C VAL A 159 -1.18 8.22 11.50
N ALA A 160 -1.04 7.06 12.13
CA ALA A 160 -2.08 6.05 12.25
C ALA A 160 -2.13 5.53 13.68
N ALA A 161 -3.34 5.19 14.14
CA ALA A 161 -3.55 4.49 15.40
C ALA A 161 -3.90 3.04 15.09
N ILE A 162 -3.09 2.11 15.60
CA ILE A 162 -3.27 0.68 15.36
C ILE A 162 -4.11 0.10 16.49
N SER A 163 -5.31 -0.32 16.11
CA SER A 163 -6.30 -0.89 17.02
C SER A 163 -6.05 -2.40 17.20
N THR A 164 -5.14 -2.77 18.09
CA THR A 164 -4.96 -4.17 18.54
C THR A 164 -5.63 -4.39 19.90
N PRO A 165 -5.87 -5.65 20.34
CA PRO A 165 -6.20 -5.90 21.74
C PRO A 165 -5.12 -5.29 22.66
N GLY A 166 -5.48 -4.26 23.44
CA GLY A 166 -4.54 -3.50 24.28
C GLY A 166 -4.56 -1.99 23.98
N PRO A 167 -3.61 -1.22 24.55
CA PRO A 167 -3.51 0.21 24.28
C PRO A 167 -3.13 0.45 22.82
N ALA A 168 -3.77 1.44 22.17
CA ALA A 168 -3.49 1.80 20.79
C ALA A 168 -2.01 2.16 20.60
N ARG A 169 -1.37 1.55 19.59
CA ARG A 169 -0.03 1.93 19.14
C ARG A 169 -0.16 3.05 18.13
N ILE A 170 0.58 4.14 18.31
CA ILE A 170 0.64 5.20 17.30
C ILE A 170 1.85 4.97 16.42
N LEU A 171 1.60 4.79 15.12
CA LEU A 171 2.63 4.74 14.09
C LEU A 171 2.64 6.07 13.35
N HIS A 172 3.83 6.53 12.98
CA HIS A 172 3.97 7.77 12.24
C HIS A 172 5.23 7.75 11.37
N THR A 173 5.17 8.47 10.26
CA THR A 173 6.27 8.55 9.31
C THR A 173 6.21 9.84 8.50
N SER A 174 7.28 10.13 7.76
CA SER A 174 7.37 11.23 6.81
C SER A 174 8.11 10.78 5.55
N LEU A 175 7.81 11.41 4.42
CA LEU A 175 8.58 11.25 3.20
C LEU A 175 8.65 12.57 2.43
N ALA A 176 9.88 13.02 2.16
CA ALA A 176 10.17 14.20 1.37
C ALA A 176 10.30 13.91 -0.13
N LEU A 177 9.84 14.85 -0.96
CA LEU A 177 10.05 14.83 -2.39
C LEU A 177 10.95 16.00 -2.82
N GLY A 178 12.16 15.68 -3.29
CA GLY A 178 13.15 16.65 -3.77
C GLY A 178 13.91 17.43 -2.69
N GLY A 179 13.80 17.02 -1.42
CA GLY A 179 14.41 17.69 -0.27
C GLY A 179 14.75 16.70 0.85
N GLN A 180 15.00 17.23 2.05
CA GLN A 180 15.24 16.42 3.24
C GLN A 180 13.98 16.33 4.09
N ASP A 181 13.79 15.18 4.74
CA ASP A 181 12.78 15.04 5.77
C ASP A 181 13.05 15.98 6.94
N LEU A 182 11.98 16.63 7.39
CA LEU A 182 12.01 17.44 8.59
C LEU A 182 11.73 16.54 9.77
N ARG A 183 12.52 16.70 10.84
CA ARG A 183 12.23 16.02 12.11
C ARG A 183 10.83 16.40 12.60
N HIS A 184 10.02 15.39 12.87
CA HIS A 184 8.73 15.51 13.53
C HIS A 184 8.77 14.97 14.96
N GLU A 185 7.88 15.49 15.79
CA GLU A 185 7.62 15.02 17.14
C GLU A 185 6.18 14.53 17.23
N LEU A 186 5.95 13.40 17.89
CA LEU A 186 4.61 12.93 18.19
C LEU A 186 4.13 13.54 19.51
N ARG A 187 2.97 14.21 19.49
CA ARG A 187 2.21 14.58 20.70
C ARG A 187 0.97 13.72 20.77
N ARG A 188 0.76 13.05 21.89
CA ARG A 188 -0.44 12.22 22.10
C ARG A 188 -1.20 12.67 23.34
N THR A 189 -2.52 12.60 23.27
CA THR A 189 -3.43 12.69 24.40
C THR A 189 -4.16 11.36 24.58
N ALA A 190 -5.20 11.32 25.42
CA ALA A 190 -6.05 10.14 25.52
C ALA A 190 -6.91 9.92 24.27
N THR A 191 -7.23 10.98 23.52
CA THR A 191 -8.20 10.95 22.40
C THR A 191 -7.59 11.41 21.08
N SER A 192 -6.33 11.86 21.06
CA SER A 192 -5.71 12.37 19.83
C SER A 192 -4.22 12.04 19.72
N ALA A 193 -3.74 11.98 18.49
CA ALA A 193 -2.34 11.91 18.12
C ALA A 193 -2.01 12.97 17.07
N GLU A 194 -1.00 13.79 17.32
CA GLU A 194 -0.58 14.89 16.46
C GLU A 194 0.89 14.77 16.11
N LEU A 195 1.21 14.93 14.83
CA LEU A 195 2.58 15.14 14.38
C LEU A 195 2.89 16.62 14.36
N MET A 196 4.00 16.97 14.99
CA MET A 196 4.47 18.34 15.11
C MET A 196 5.75 18.51 14.31
N VAL A 197 5.80 19.52 13.45
CA VAL A 197 7.04 19.93 12.75
C VAL A 197 7.34 21.37 13.13
N LYS A 198 8.54 21.61 13.66
CA LYS A 198 8.96 22.94 14.15
C LYS A 198 7.93 23.56 15.12
N GLY A 199 7.36 22.74 16.00
CA GLY A 199 6.38 23.15 17.01
C GLY A 199 4.96 23.40 16.50
N ARG A 200 4.65 23.14 15.22
CA ARG A 200 3.31 23.30 14.64
C ARG A 200 2.70 21.93 14.28
N PRO A 201 1.40 21.69 14.54
CA PRO A 201 0.76 20.45 14.13
C PRO A 201 0.65 20.41 12.60
N VAL A 202 1.08 19.30 12.00
CA VAL A 202 1.01 19.07 10.55
C VAL A 202 0.02 17.97 10.18
N ALA A 203 -0.20 17.00 11.06
CA ALA A 203 -1.25 15.97 10.95
C ALA A 203 -1.87 15.75 12.34
N SER A 204 -3.18 15.55 12.39
CA SER A 204 -3.91 15.28 13.63
C SER A 204 -4.90 14.15 13.39
N LEU A 205 -4.88 13.16 14.28
CA LEU A 205 -5.75 12.01 14.27
C LEU A 205 -6.55 11.98 15.57
N ASP A 206 -7.87 12.02 15.44
CA ASP A 206 -8.80 11.68 16.52
C ASP A 206 -8.84 10.14 16.64
N LEU A 207 -8.50 9.64 17.83
CA LEU A 207 -8.39 8.21 18.13
C LEU A 207 -9.76 7.54 18.27
N ASP A 208 -10.81 8.32 18.51
CA ASP A 208 -12.19 7.85 18.63
C ASP A 208 -12.97 8.02 17.31
N ALA A 209 -12.35 8.62 16.28
CA ALA A 209 -12.99 8.83 14.99
C ALA A 209 -13.41 7.50 14.36
N PRO A 210 -14.65 7.39 13.85
CA PRO A 210 -15.11 6.18 13.21
C PRO A 210 -14.26 5.88 11.98
N LYS A 211 -13.95 4.60 11.79
CA LYS A 211 -13.33 4.11 10.57
C LYS A 211 -14.36 4.17 9.45
N PHE A 212 -14.03 4.84 8.36
CA PHE A 212 -14.86 4.83 7.16
C PHE A 212 -14.91 3.40 6.63
N ARG A 213 -16.11 2.92 6.34
CA ARG A 213 -16.34 1.62 5.72
C ARG A 213 -17.39 1.80 4.66
N ILE A 214 -17.04 1.48 3.41
CA ILE A 214 -18.05 1.34 2.35
C ILE A 214 -18.76 0.01 2.62
N PRO A 215 -20.06 0.00 2.95
CA PRO A 215 -20.80 -1.25 3.10
C PRO A 215 -20.74 -2.05 1.78
N ALA A 216 -20.57 -3.37 1.84
CA ALA A 216 -20.52 -4.21 0.63
C ALA A 216 -21.79 -4.06 -0.25
N ASN A 217 -22.92 -3.74 0.38
CA ASN A 217 -24.22 -3.50 -0.22
C ASN A 217 -24.53 -2.01 -0.50
N ALA A 218 -23.55 -1.11 -0.34
CA ALA A 218 -23.75 0.31 -0.62
C ALA A 218 -24.18 0.53 -2.09
N PRO A 219 -25.28 1.25 -2.36
CA PRO A 219 -25.63 1.64 -3.72
C PRO A 219 -24.48 2.44 -4.38
N PRO A 220 -24.35 2.44 -5.72
CA PRO A 220 -23.24 3.10 -6.42
C PRO A 220 -23.01 4.56 -5.97
N ALA A 221 -24.09 5.30 -5.69
CA ALA A 221 -24.03 6.69 -5.24
C ALA A 221 -23.41 6.90 -3.84
N THR A 222 -23.33 5.87 -2.99
CA THR A 222 -22.66 5.94 -1.68
C THR A 222 -21.25 5.32 -1.70
N ARG A 223 -20.81 4.78 -2.84
CA ARG A 223 -19.44 4.28 -3.06
C ARG A 223 -18.47 5.35 -3.56
N GLU A 224 -18.97 6.51 -3.97
CA GLU A 224 -18.17 7.60 -4.52
C GLU A 224 -18.19 8.81 -3.58
N PRO A 225 -17.13 9.04 -2.77
CA PRO A 225 -17.02 10.23 -1.92
C PRO A 225 -16.74 11.52 -2.73
N PHE A 226 -16.66 11.43 -4.06
CA PHE A 226 -16.25 12.52 -4.96
C PHE A 226 -17.40 13.23 -5.69
N HIS A 227 -18.66 12.83 -5.46
CA HIS A 227 -19.80 13.61 -5.94
C HIS A 227 -20.23 14.65 -4.89
N ARG A 228 -19.81 15.90 -5.12
CA ARG A 228 -20.55 17.10 -4.75
C ARG A 228 -20.96 17.84 -6.01
#